data_AF-F0RIH0-F1
#
_entry.id   AF-F0RIH0-F1
#
_cell.length_a   1.000
_cell.length_b   1.000
_cell.length_c   1.000
_cell.angle_alpha   90.00
_cell.angle_beta   90.00
_cell.angle_gamma   90.00
#
_symmetry.space_group_name_H-M   'P 1'
#
loop_
_entity.id
_entity.type
_entity.pdbx_description
1 polymer ?
#
loop_
_entity_poly.entity_id
_entity_poly.type
_entity_poly.pdbx_seq_one_letter_code
_entity_poly.pdbx_strand_id
1 'polypeptide(L)'
;METVKRNFVKNPTRKNLILFTLLWFVGIFLLTLSITDIFSESFFQKKHIMIYFLMIGSTIATAKIQINYWKNKNLNSHSNVE
;
A
#
# COMPACT_ATOMS: atom_id res chain seq x y z
N MET A 1 5.70 -30.34 12.07
CA MET A 1 5.99 -29.60 10.84
C MET A 1 5.94 -28.12 11.18
N GLU A 2 7.11 -27.49 11.31
CA GLU A 2 7.16 -26.04 11.50
C GLU A 2 6.60 -25.38 10.24
N THR A 3 5.43 -24.77 10.36
CA THR A 3 4.84 -24.00 9.28
C THR A 3 5.77 -22.83 9.02
N VAL A 4 6.61 -22.93 7.99
CA VAL A 4 7.39 -21.80 7.46
C VAL A 4 6.36 -20.72 7.16
N LYS A 5 6.22 -19.77 8.09
CA LYS A 5 5.20 -18.73 8.07
C LYS A 5 5.54 -17.87 6.85
N ARG A 6 4.94 -18.19 5.70
CA ARG A 6 5.10 -17.45 4.45
C ARG A 6 4.69 -16.02 4.72
N ASN A 7 5.68 -15.19 5.01
CA ASN A 7 5.44 -13.84 5.49
C ASN A 7 5.06 -13.01 4.26
N PHE A 8 3.77 -12.79 4.05
CA PHE A 8 3.22 -12.11 2.87
C PHE A 8 3.77 -10.70 2.67
N VAL A 9 4.26 -10.09 3.76
CA VAL A 9 4.95 -8.80 3.76
C VAL A 9 6.40 -8.92 3.24
N LYS A 10 7.08 -10.04 3.52
CA LYS A 10 8.51 -10.27 3.21
C LYS A 10 8.72 -10.98 1.86
N ASN A 11 7.74 -11.74 1.36
CA ASN A 11 7.77 -12.36 0.02
C ASN A 11 6.40 -12.20 -0.67
N PRO A 12 6.05 -10.98 -1.09
CA PRO A 12 4.78 -10.73 -1.75
C PRO A 12 4.73 -11.41 -3.12
N THR A 13 3.70 -12.22 -3.37
CA THR A 13 3.37 -12.73 -4.71
C THR A 13 2.76 -11.61 -5.55
N ARG A 14 2.94 -11.62 -6.88
CA ARG A 14 2.34 -10.64 -7.83
C ARG A 14 0.83 -10.41 -7.59
N LYS A 15 0.09 -11.49 -7.28
CA LYS A 15 -1.34 -11.44 -6.97
C LYS A 15 -1.64 -10.63 -5.71
N ASN A 16 -0.83 -10.78 -4.66
CA ASN A 16 -1.00 -10.06 -3.40
C ASN A 16 -0.72 -8.57 -3.59
N LEU A 17 0.29 -8.22 -4.41
CA LEU A 17 0.53 -6.83 -4.77
C LEU A 17 -0.68 -6.19 -5.44
N ILE A 18 -1.23 -6.84 -6.47
CA ILE A 18 -2.41 -6.35 -7.18
C ILE A 18 -3.58 -6.17 -6.20
N LEU A 19 -3.81 -7.14 -5.31
CA LEU A 19 -4.86 -7.06 -4.29
C LEU A 19 -4.64 -5.88 -3.32
N PHE A 20 -3.44 -5.73 -2.76
CA PHE A 20 -3.14 -4.62 -1.83
C PHE A 20 -3.19 -3.27 -2.52
N THR A 21 -2.75 -3.15 -3.78
CA THR A 21 -2.86 -1.91 -4.56
C THR A 21 -4.32 -1.58 -4.88
N LEU A 22 -5.14 -2.55 -5.28
CA LEU A 22 -6.58 -2.35 -5.48
C LEU A 22 -7.27 -1.92 -4.18
N LEU A 23 -6.97 -2.60 -3.08
CA LEU A 23 -7.53 -2.26 -1.77
C LEU A 23 -7.12 -0.86 -1.32
N TRP A 24 -5.84 -0.49 -1.52
CA TRP A 24 -5.33 0.85 -1.26
C TRP A 24 -6.05 1.91 -2.11
N PHE A 25 -6.21 1.64 -3.41
CA PHE A 25 -6.89 2.55 -4.34
C PHE A 25 -8.35 2.78 -3.94
N VAL A 26 -9.10 1.71 -3.67
CA VAL A 26 -10.48 1.79 -3.19
C VAL A 26 -10.54 2.52 -1.84
N GLY A 27 -9.62 2.21 -0.91
CA GLY A 27 -9.56 2.85 0.40
C GLY A 27 -9.31 4.36 0.32
N ILE A 28 -8.35 4.81 -0.49
CA ILE A 28 -8.12 6.24 -0.72
C ILE A 28 -9.32 6.87 -1.38
N PHE A 29 -9.90 6.22 -2.40
CA PHE A 29 -11.07 6.75 -3.08
C PHE A 29 -12.25 6.96 -2.12
N LEU A 30 -12.54 6.00 -1.25
CA LEU A 30 -13.57 6.13 -0.20
C LEU A 30 -13.23 7.23 0.81
N LEU A 31 -11.97 7.34 1.24
CA LEU A 31 -11.54 8.40 2.18
C LEU A 31 -11.67 9.77 1.56
N THR A 32 -11.29 9.92 0.28
CA THR A 32 -11.48 11.14 -0.48
C THR A 32 -12.97 11.48 -0.53
N LEU A 33 -13.82 10.56 -1.01
CA LEU A 33 -15.28 10.76 -1.05
C LEU A 33 -15.89 11.12 0.31
N SER A 34 -15.37 10.54 1.40
CA SER A 34 -15.84 10.81 2.76
C SER A 34 -15.44 12.19 3.28
N ILE A 35 -14.34 12.77 2.81
CA ILE A 35 -13.94 14.14 3.17
C ILE A 35 -14.61 15.15 2.25
N THR A 36 -14.76 14.78 0.99
CA THR A 36 -15.21 15.69 -0.03
C THR A 36 -16.72 15.80 -0.02
N ASP A 37 -17.25 16.89 0.56
CA ASP A 37 -18.43 17.56 0.03
C ASP A 37 -18.02 18.31 -1.26
N ILE A 38 -17.52 17.51 -2.22
CA ILE A 38 -16.75 17.68 -3.47
C ILE A 38 -16.05 19.02 -3.81
N PHE A 39 -16.49 20.22 -3.40
CA PHE A 39 -15.76 21.48 -3.59
C PHE A 39 -16.04 22.59 -2.53
N SER A 40 -16.76 22.31 -1.44
CA SER A 40 -17.26 23.40 -0.58
C SER A 40 -16.41 23.72 0.67
N GLU A 41 -15.66 22.76 1.23
CA GLU A 41 -14.71 22.98 2.32
C GLU A 41 -13.26 22.90 1.80
N SER A 42 -12.37 23.75 2.35
CA SER A 42 -10.97 23.78 1.94
C SER A 42 -10.26 22.47 2.31
N PHE A 43 -9.56 21.86 1.35
CA PHE A 43 -8.86 20.60 1.55
C PHE A 43 -7.90 20.63 2.76
N PHE A 44 -7.27 21.78 3.06
CA PHE A 44 -6.33 21.89 4.18
C PHE A 44 -6.96 22.20 5.55
N GLN A 45 -8.24 21.89 5.74
CA GLN A 45 -8.87 22.08 7.06
C GLN A 45 -8.35 21.08 8.10
N LYS A 46 -8.03 21.61 9.29
CA LYS A 46 -7.58 20.83 10.46
C LYS A 46 -8.56 19.74 10.89
N LYS A 47 -9.84 19.88 10.51
CA LYS A 47 -10.92 18.90 10.74
C LYS A 47 -10.63 17.53 10.10
N HIS A 48 -9.86 17.49 9.01
CA HIS A 48 -9.55 16.25 8.28
C HIS A 48 -8.14 15.71 8.56
N ILE A 49 -7.43 16.22 9.58
CA ILE A 49 -6.06 15.81 9.92
C ILE A 49 -5.94 14.30 10.13
N MET A 50 -6.96 13.69 10.76
CA MET A 50 -6.98 12.25 11.05
C MET A 50 -7.06 11.43 9.77
N ILE A 51 -7.80 11.92 8.77
CA ILE A 51 -7.98 11.23 7.50
C ILE A 51 -6.72 11.34 6.64
N TYR A 52 -6.03 12.48 6.68
CA TYR A 52 -4.70 12.62 6.08
C TYR A 52 -3.69 11.67 6.71
N PHE A 53 -3.70 11.53 8.04
CA PHE A 53 -2.84 10.57 8.73
C PHE A 53 -3.11 9.13 8.28
N LEU A 54 -4.39 8.77 8.11
CA LEU A 54 -4.81 7.47 7.62
C LEU A 54 -4.35 7.23 6.16
N MET A 55 -4.49 8.23 5.28
CA MET A 55 -4.02 8.14 3.89
C MET A 55 -2.51 7.97 3.81
N ILE A 56 -1.75 8.76 4.56
CA ILE A 56 -0.28 8.69 4.59
C ILE A 56 0.17 7.33 5.13
N GLY A 57 -0.40 6.86 6.24
CA GLY A 57 -0.09 5.56 6.81
C GLY A 57 -0.38 4.40 5.84
N SER A 58 -1.54 4.44 5.18
CA SER A 58 -1.93 3.45 4.17
C SER A 58 -0.98 3.43 2.97
N THR A 59 -0.52 4.61 2.53
CA THR A 59 0.45 4.76 1.44
C THR A 59 1.82 4.19 1.82
N ILE A 60 2.31 4.47 3.04
CA ILE A 60 3.59 3.93 3.53
C ILE A 60 3.53 2.40 3.62
N ALA A 61 2.44 1.83 4.14
CA ALA A 61 2.27 0.38 4.24
C ALA A 61 2.30 -0.29 2.86
N THR A 62 1.57 0.27 1.90
CA THR A 62 1.52 -0.24 0.51
C THR A 62 2.85 -0.08 -0.20
N ALA A 63 3.51 1.06 -0.04
CA ALA A 63 4.84 1.32 -0.59
C ALA A 63 5.88 0.32 -0.06
N LYS A 64 5.82 -0.03 1.23
CA LYS A 64 6.70 -1.04 1.83
C LYS A 64 6.54 -2.41 1.18
N ILE A 65 5.30 -2.81 0.84
CA ILE A 65 5.01 -4.07 0.14
C ILE A 65 5.57 -4.02 -1.29
N GLN A 66 5.42 -2.91 -2.01
CA GLN A 66 5.98 -2.70 -3.35
C GLN A 66 7.51 -2.71 -3.37
N ILE A 67 8.16 -1.97 -2.47
CA ILE A 67 9.63 -1.94 -2.33
C ILE A 67 10.15 -3.36 -2.04
N ASN A 68 9.48 -4.07 -1.14
CA ASN A 68 9.89 -5.42 -0.79
C ASN A 68 9.72 -6.41 -1.95
N TYR A 69 8.68 -6.25 -2.78
CA TYR A 69 8.54 -7.00 -4.04
C TYR A 69 9.66 -6.69 -5.04
N TRP A 70 9.97 -5.41 -5.26
CA TRP A 70 11.05 -5.01 -6.19
C TRP A 70 12.40 -5.52 -5.72
N LYS A 71 12.70 -5.42 -4.42
CA LYS A 71 13.92 -5.98 -3.83
C LYS A 71 14.04 -7.48 -4.08
N ASN A 72 12.95 -8.24 -3.90
CA ASN A 72 12.93 -9.68 -4.13
C ASN A 72 13.04 -10.05 -5.62
N LYS A 73 12.46 -9.24 -6.51
CA LYS A 73 12.60 -9.42 -7.97
C LYS A 73 14.04 -9.18 -8.42
N ASN A 74 14.71 -8.17 -7.87
CA ASN A 74 16.10 -7.85 -8.24
C ASN A 74 17.08 -8.94 -7.79
N LEU A 75 16.86 -9.53 -6.61
CA LEU A 75 17.65 -10.67 -6.12
C LEU A 75 17.53 -11.92 -7.01
N ASN A 76 16.32 -12.28 -7.43
CA ASN A 76 16.11 -13.41 -8.36
C ASN A 76 16.64 -13.13 -9.78
N SER A 77 16.72 -11.86 -10.18
CA SER A 77 17.31 -11.49 -11.47
C SER A 77 18.82 -11.65 -11.46
N HIS A 78 19.49 -11.42 -10.33
CA HIS A 78 20.95 -11.53 -10.23
C HIS A 78 21.42 -12.99 -10.16
N SER A 79 20.63 -13.91 -9.60
CA SER A 79 21.00 -15.34 -9.54
C SER A 79 20.77 -16.12 -10.84
N ASN A 80 20.21 -15.50 -11.89
CA ASN A 80 20.08 -16.12 -13.22
C ASN A 80 21.18 -15.64 -14.19
N VAL A 81 22.13 -14.86 -13.70
CA VAL A 81 23.24 -14.29 -14.49
C VAL A 81 24.60 -14.87 -14.08
N GLU A 82 24.66 -15.63 -12.98
CA GLU A 82 25.77 -16.53 -12.62
C GLU A 82 25.45 -17.97 -13.00
#